data_AF-A0A5B0GTG5-F1
#
_entry.id   AF-A0A5B0GTG5-F1
#
_cell.length_a   1.000
_cell.length_b   1.000
_cell.length_c   1.000
_cell.angle_alpha   90.00
_cell.angle_beta   90.00
_cell.angle_gamma   90.00
#
_symmetry.space_group_name_H-M   'P 1'
#
loop_
_entity.id
_entity.type
_entity.pdbx_description
1 polymer ?
#
loop_
_entity_poly.entity_id
_entity_poly.type
_entity_poly.pdbx_seq_one_letter_code
_entity_poly.pdbx_strand_id
1 'polypeptide(L)'
;MKKLDLPLHDDAAAAHVLSVNHRLKSYPLLSSHLSAITKRYGEYTESAGNPWALGGPLPLPPTLGDAMRAHYDTAPTGLEFIAHMRYKASPDVCPMCGSFGTSTLDHVLPKSVYPEFALFSRNLVPACSCNSLRGERYQGKSGDARTLHPYFDSSLGKRLVYVRFGGNFDNPTTRIEVTHDGIANNIYPSLKFHIDTVLAKTALLVWASKKWAKFQRDPESILFSLPQSELNEHDIRDAIRARCKAVDAEYETSNNWYSMFLWGIQLYEGATAYILRRVNARRSGETEML
;
A
#
# COMPACT_ATOMS: atom_id res chain seq x y z
N MET A 1 -3.00 2.39 -0.91
CA MET A 1 -2.00 1.97 -1.89
C MET A 1 -1.57 3.21 -2.66
N LYS A 2 -0.34 3.29 -3.15
CA LYS A 2 0.17 4.46 -3.88
C LYS A 2 1.20 4.01 -4.90
N LYS A 3 1.08 4.55 -6.12
CA LYS A 3 2.11 4.42 -7.16
C LYS A 3 3.32 5.25 -6.74
N LEU A 4 4.51 4.69 -6.89
CA LEU A 4 5.77 5.39 -6.60
C LEU A 4 6.65 5.42 -7.84
N ASP A 5 7.52 6.42 -7.89
CA ASP A 5 8.63 6.49 -8.84
C ASP A 5 9.70 5.46 -8.50
N LEU A 6 10.43 5.00 -9.52
CA LEU A 6 11.55 4.09 -9.32
C LEU A 6 12.67 4.79 -8.53
N PRO A 7 13.29 4.10 -7.55
CA PRO A 7 14.44 4.64 -6.86
C PRO A 7 15.61 4.81 -7.84
N LEU A 8 16.27 5.96 -7.75
CA LEU A 8 17.50 6.25 -8.48
C LEU A 8 18.69 5.83 -7.62
N HIS A 9 19.16 4.60 -7.81
CA HIS A 9 20.32 4.05 -7.14
C HIS A 9 21.10 3.12 -8.08
N ASP A 10 22.43 3.14 -8.00
CA ASP A 10 23.29 2.21 -8.74
C ASP A 10 23.53 0.95 -7.90
N ASP A 11 22.55 0.04 -7.95
CA ASP A 11 22.59 -1.23 -7.22
C ASP A 11 23.77 -2.12 -7.63
N ALA A 12 24.25 -2.01 -8.89
CA ALA A 12 25.37 -2.80 -9.37
C ALA A 12 26.70 -2.30 -8.77
N ALA A 13 26.89 -0.98 -8.71
CA ALA A 13 28.04 -0.39 -8.03
C ALA A 13 28.03 -0.71 -6.52
N ALA A 14 26.88 -0.61 -5.86
CA ALA A 14 26.75 -0.97 -4.44
C ALA A 14 27.08 -2.45 -4.19
N ALA A 15 26.55 -3.36 -5.01
CA ALA A 15 26.88 -4.79 -4.93
C ALA A 15 28.38 -5.05 -5.15
N HIS A 16 29.02 -4.34 -6.09
CA HIS A 16 30.46 -4.45 -6.33
C HIS A 16 31.27 -4.01 -5.10
N VAL A 17 30.95 -2.86 -4.49
CA VAL A 17 31.64 -2.37 -3.27
C VAL A 17 31.58 -3.41 -2.14
N LEU A 18 30.41 -4.01 -1.92
CA LEU A 18 30.25 -5.06 -0.91
C LEU A 18 31.05 -6.33 -1.27
N SER A 19 31.12 -6.67 -2.55
CA SER A 19 31.76 -7.90 -3.03
C SER A 19 33.27 -7.95 -2.79
N VAL A 20 33.94 -6.79 -2.78
CA VAL A 20 35.40 -6.67 -2.58
C VAL A 20 35.77 -6.34 -1.13
N ASN A 21 34.80 -6.22 -0.24
CA ASN A 21 35.06 -5.88 1.16
C ASN A 21 35.36 -7.14 2.00
N HIS A 22 36.64 -7.39 2.25
CA HIS A 22 37.14 -8.58 2.95
C HIS A 22 36.69 -8.69 4.42
N ARG A 23 36.12 -7.62 5.01
CA ARG A 23 35.63 -7.62 6.40
C ARG A 23 34.19 -8.12 6.51
N LEU A 24 33.46 -8.23 5.41
CA LEU A 24 32.07 -8.65 5.42
C LEU A 24 31.94 -10.18 5.40
N LYS A 25 30.94 -10.71 6.11
CA LYS A 25 30.58 -12.14 6.07
C LYS A 25 30.20 -12.65 4.68
N SER A 26 29.86 -11.74 3.77
CA SER A 26 29.57 -12.04 2.38
C SER A 26 30.82 -12.33 1.55
N TYR A 27 32.02 -11.95 2.01
CA TYR A 27 33.27 -12.25 1.31
C TYR A 27 33.77 -13.67 1.63
N PRO A 28 34.33 -14.43 0.66
CA PRO A 28 34.48 -14.09 -0.76
C PRO A 28 33.25 -14.46 -1.62
N LEU A 29 32.23 -15.09 -1.03
CA LEU A 29 31.11 -15.69 -1.78
C LEU A 29 30.36 -14.69 -2.65
N LEU A 30 30.14 -13.46 -2.19
CA LEU A 30 29.50 -12.39 -2.97
C LEU A 30 30.34 -12.01 -4.19
N SER A 31 31.68 -12.00 -4.09
CA SER A 31 32.55 -11.78 -5.24
C SER A 31 32.34 -12.85 -6.30
N SER A 32 32.31 -14.13 -5.89
CA SER A 32 32.09 -15.26 -6.81
C SER A 32 30.70 -15.28 -7.45
N HIS A 33 29.70 -14.63 -6.84
CA HIS A 33 28.32 -14.60 -7.34
C HIS A 33 27.88 -13.23 -7.87
N LEU A 34 28.77 -12.24 -7.90
CA LEU A 34 28.43 -10.85 -8.23
C LEU A 34 27.75 -10.75 -9.59
N SER A 35 28.33 -11.39 -10.62
CA SER A 35 27.78 -11.38 -11.98
C SER A 35 26.37 -11.98 -12.06
N ALA A 36 26.11 -13.07 -11.31
CA ALA A 36 24.79 -13.68 -11.27
C ALA A 36 23.77 -12.75 -10.59
N ILE A 37 24.14 -12.13 -9.46
CA ILE A 37 23.27 -11.22 -8.72
C ILE A 37 22.96 -9.95 -9.52
N THR A 38 23.97 -9.32 -10.14
CA THR A 38 23.74 -8.10 -10.92
C THR A 38 22.96 -8.37 -12.20
N LYS A 39 23.18 -9.51 -12.86
CA LYS A 39 22.31 -9.97 -13.95
C LYS A 39 20.86 -10.12 -13.47
N ARG A 40 20.68 -10.69 -12.29
CA ARG A 40 19.37 -10.92 -11.69
C ARG A 40 18.63 -9.62 -11.34
N TYR A 41 19.33 -8.54 -11.03
CA TYR A 41 18.72 -7.19 -10.89
C TYR A 41 18.14 -6.66 -12.21
N GLY A 42 18.82 -6.94 -13.33
CA GLY A 42 18.33 -6.66 -14.68
C GLY A 42 17.04 -7.41 -14.95
N GLU A 43 17.05 -8.74 -14.74
CA GLU A 43 15.89 -9.61 -14.93
C GLU A 43 14.69 -9.18 -14.04
N TYR A 44 14.94 -8.76 -12.80
CA TYR A 44 13.89 -8.18 -11.93
C TYR A 44 13.29 -6.92 -12.54
N THR A 45 14.12 -6.01 -13.04
CA THR A 45 13.64 -4.77 -13.65
C THR A 45 12.83 -5.04 -14.91
N GLU A 46 13.35 -5.88 -15.81
CA GLU A 46 12.70 -6.24 -17.08
C GLU A 46 11.36 -6.94 -16.86
N SER A 47 11.29 -7.77 -15.82
CA SER A 47 10.05 -8.46 -15.43
C SER A 47 9.14 -7.63 -14.52
N ALA A 48 9.46 -6.35 -14.26
CA ALA A 48 8.67 -5.48 -13.38
C ALA A 48 8.49 -6.06 -11.95
N GLY A 49 9.49 -6.79 -11.45
CA GLY A 49 9.45 -7.49 -10.16
C GLY A 49 8.44 -8.63 -10.11
N ASN A 50 8.05 -9.20 -11.26
CA ASN A 50 7.08 -10.28 -11.33
C ASN A 50 7.75 -11.63 -10.98
N PRO A 51 7.40 -12.25 -9.85
CA PRO A 51 8.04 -13.50 -9.41
C PRO A 51 7.74 -14.69 -10.33
N TRP A 52 6.63 -14.67 -11.09
CA TRP A 52 6.30 -15.70 -12.08
C TRP A 52 7.27 -15.69 -13.27
N ALA A 53 7.64 -14.49 -13.74
CA ALA A 53 8.59 -14.33 -14.84
C ALA A 53 10.04 -14.59 -14.39
N LEU A 54 10.35 -14.34 -13.12
CA LEU A 54 11.66 -14.58 -12.54
C LEU A 54 11.99 -16.09 -12.43
N GLY A 55 11.00 -16.95 -12.20
CA GLY A 55 11.24 -18.40 -12.14
C GLY A 55 11.88 -18.93 -10.84
N GLY A 56 11.78 -18.19 -9.74
CA GLY A 56 12.27 -18.59 -8.40
C GLY A 56 13.58 -17.91 -7.98
N PRO A 57 14.07 -18.14 -6.75
CA PRO A 57 15.29 -17.50 -6.26
C PRO A 57 16.57 -18.10 -6.87
N LEU A 58 17.64 -17.33 -6.90
CA LEU A 58 18.97 -17.85 -7.25
C LEU A 58 19.40 -18.94 -6.23
N PRO A 59 20.08 -20.01 -6.68
CA PRO A 59 20.60 -21.05 -5.81
C PRO A 59 21.89 -20.59 -5.10
N LEU A 60 21.78 -19.54 -4.28
CA LEU A 60 22.92 -19.01 -3.52
C LEU A 60 23.29 -19.94 -2.36
N PRO A 61 24.59 -20.04 -1.99
CA PRO A 61 25.00 -20.73 -0.77
C PRO A 61 24.23 -20.17 0.46
N PRO A 62 23.73 -21.02 1.37
CA PRO A 62 22.97 -20.55 2.53
C PRO A 62 23.67 -19.46 3.34
N THR A 63 24.99 -19.60 3.53
CA THR A 63 25.84 -18.62 4.23
C THR A 63 25.90 -17.26 3.53
N LEU A 64 25.91 -17.24 2.20
CA LEU A 64 25.82 -16.00 1.43
C LEU A 64 24.41 -15.39 1.58
N GLY A 65 23.36 -16.21 1.50
CA GLY A 65 21.99 -15.75 1.71
C GLY A 65 21.77 -15.12 3.10
N ASP A 66 22.31 -15.74 4.15
CA ASP A 66 22.31 -15.21 5.51
C ASP A 66 23.06 -13.87 5.61
N ALA A 67 24.22 -13.77 4.97
CA ALA A 67 25.00 -12.54 4.95
C ALA A 67 24.24 -11.39 4.26
N MET A 68 23.61 -11.64 3.11
CA MET A 68 22.81 -10.63 2.40
C MET A 68 21.63 -10.13 3.23
N ARG A 69 20.94 -11.03 3.95
CA ARG A 69 19.87 -10.65 4.88
C ARG A 69 20.39 -9.81 6.05
N ALA A 70 21.52 -10.20 6.62
CA ALA A 70 22.12 -9.50 7.75
C ALA A 70 22.58 -8.09 7.38
N HIS A 71 23.12 -7.90 6.17
CA HIS A 71 23.51 -6.58 5.66
C HIS A 71 22.33 -5.61 5.56
N TYR A 72 21.11 -6.10 5.36
CA TYR A 72 19.91 -5.25 5.39
C TYR A 72 19.60 -4.77 6.82
N ASP A 73 19.69 -5.70 7.79
CA ASP A 73 19.36 -5.43 9.19
C ASP A 73 20.43 -4.56 9.88
N THR A 74 21.69 -4.71 9.46
CA THR A 74 22.83 -3.91 9.93
C THR A 74 23.65 -3.48 8.72
N ALA A 75 23.27 -2.34 8.14
CA ALA A 75 23.87 -1.79 6.92
C ALA A 75 25.38 -1.53 7.07
N PRO A 76 26.26 -2.24 6.33
CA PRO A 76 27.65 -1.84 6.17
C PRO A 76 27.79 -0.53 5.37
N THR A 77 29.00 0.03 5.38
CA THR A 77 29.40 1.13 4.49
C THR A 77 29.10 0.79 3.03
N GLY A 78 28.49 1.71 2.30
CA GLY A 78 28.02 1.54 0.92
C GLY A 78 26.52 1.27 0.77
N LEU A 79 25.77 1.15 1.88
CA LEU A 79 24.31 0.97 1.89
C LEU A 79 23.56 2.13 2.56
N GLU A 80 24.18 3.31 2.61
CA GLU A 80 23.61 4.51 3.23
C GLU A 80 22.27 4.93 2.57
N PHE A 81 22.07 4.54 1.31
CA PHE A 81 20.82 4.78 0.58
C PHE A 81 19.60 4.10 1.25
N ILE A 82 19.78 2.97 1.94
CA ILE A 82 18.68 2.27 2.62
C ILE A 82 18.10 3.17 3.73
N ALA A 83 18.99 3.81 4.51
CA ALA A 83 18.57 4.77 5.52
C ALA A 83 17.90 5.99 4.88
N HIS A 84 18.45 6.48 3.75
CA HIS A 84 17.85 7.58 3.00
C HIS A 84 16.45 7.26 2.51
N MET A 85 16.23 6.07 1.92
CA MET A 85 14.91 5.62 1.46
C MET A 85 13.93 5.49 2.61
N ARG A 86 14.38 4.99 3.77
CA ARG A 86 13.52 4.84 4.96
C ARG A 86 12.97 6.17 5.47
N TYR A 87 13.76 7.24 5.44
CA TYR A 87 13.35 8.53 6.01
C TYR A 87 12.86 9.54 4.98
N LYS A 88 13.51 9.65 3.82
CA LYS A 88 13.23 10.72 2.84
C LYS A 88 12.26 10.31 1.74
N ALA A 89 12.15 9.01 1.45
CA ALA A 89 11.22 8.50 0.44
C ALA A 89 9.91 7.98 1.05
N SER A 90 9.70 8.19 2.35
CA SER A 90 8.53 7.71 3.09
C SER A 90 7.31 8.58 2.76
N PRO A 91 6.30 8.06 2.04
CA PRO A 91 5.11 8.83 1.69
C PRO A 91 4.14 8.97 2.86
N ASP A 92 3.28 9.97 2.81
CA ASP A 92 2.24 10.23 3.83
C ASP A 92 1.21 9.09 3.96
N VAL A 93 1.10 8.26 2.92
CA VAL A 93 0.28 7.04 2.91
C VAL A 93 1.07 5.82 2.47
N CYS A 94 0.79 4.69 3.10
CA CYS A 94 1.43 3.42 2.77
C CYS A 94 1.17 3.02 1.30
N PRO A 95 2.23 2.86 0.48
CA PRO A 95 2.14 2.38 -0.90
C PRO A 95 1.47 1.02 -1.01
N MET A 96 1.66 0.18 0.00
CA MET A 96 1.13 -1.18 0.05
C MET A 96 -0.32 -1.27 0.51
N CYS A 97 -0.81 -0.40 1.40
CA CYS A 97 -2.19 -0.57 1.92
C CYS A 97 -3.02 0.71 2.03
N GLY A 98 -2.40 1.89 1.90
CA GLY A 98 -3.09 3.19 1.95
C GLY A 98 -3.39 3.73 3.34
N SER A 99 -2.86 3.08 4.38
CA SER A 99 -2.90 3.62 5.74
C SER A 99 -2.08 4.90 5.82
N PHE A 100 -2.40 5.76 6.78
CA PHE A 100 -1.63 6.97 7.05
C PHE A 100 -0.38 6.64 7.86
N GLY A 101 0.70 7.36 7.56
CA GLY A 101 2.00 7.13 8.20
C GLY A 101 2.68 5.88 7.63
N THR A 102 3.91 6.08 7.17
CA THR A 102 4.84 4.99 6.84
C THR A 102 6.07 5.16 7.71
N SER A 103 6.61 4.05 8.22
CA SER A 103 7.72 4.10 9.17
C SER A 103 8.83 3.09 8.86
N THR A 104 8.61 2.19 7.90
CA THR A 104 9.59 1.17 7.55
C THR A 104 9.84 1.14 6.05
N LEU A 105 11.01 0.60 5.71
CA LEU A 105 11.35 0.13 4.38
C LEU A 105 11.27 -1.41 4.45
N ASP A 106 10.68 -2.06 3.46
CA ASP A 106 10.44 -3.51 3.48
C ASP A 106 10.45 -4.09 2.06
N HIS A 107 10.51 -5.41 1.92
CA HIS A 107 10.74 -6.06 0.64
C HIS A 107 9.43 -6.41 -0.09
N VAL A 108 9.37 -6.21 -1.40
CA VAL A 108 8.26 -6.73 -2.23
C VAL A 108 8.37 -8.24 -2.37
N LEU A 109 9.53 -8.73 -2.79
CA LEU A 109 9.93 -10.14 -2.74
C LEU A 109 10.72 -10.40 -1.43
N PRO A 110 10.23 -11.28 -0.54
CA PRO A 110 10.80 -11.47 0.79
C PRO A 110 12.28 -11.85 0.75
N LYS A 111 13.11 -11.17 1.54
CA LYS A 111 14.56 -11.48 1.66
C LYS A 111 14.87 -12.87 2.21
N SER A 112 13.91 -13.52 2.87
CA SER A 112 14.02 -14.92 3.32
C SER A 112 13.97 -15.90 2.14
N VAL A 113 13.22 -15.56 1.09
CA VAL A 113 13.05 -16.38 -0.12
C VAL A 113 14.01 -15.95 -1.22
N TYR A 114 14.17 -14.64 -1.44
CA TYR A 114 15.02 -14.04 -2.46
C TYR A 114 16.15 -13.21 -1.82
N PRO A 115 17.16 -13.86 -1.21
CA PRO A 115 18.26 -13.16 -0.56
C PRO A 115 19.10 -12.31 -1.53
N GLU A 116 19.10 -12.64 -2.83
CA GLU A 116 19.74 -11.82 -3.86
C GLU A 116 19.14 -10.41 -3.93
N PHE A 117 17.84 -10.25 -3.65
CA PHE A 117 17.15 -8.96 -3.67
C PHE A 117 17.08 -8.29 -2.30
N ALA A 118 17.79 -8.79 -1.29
CA ALA A 118 17.74 -8.26 0.08
C ALA A 118 18.19 -6.80 0.16
N LEU A 119 19.12 -6.40 -0.71
CA LEU A 119 19.71 -5.06 -0.76
C LEU A 119 19.33 -4.30 -2.04
N PHE A 120 18.47 -4.87 -2.89
CA PHE A 120 18.16 -4.29 -4.18
C PHE A 120 17.12 -3.18 -4.02
N SER A 121 17.50 -1.94 -4.36
CA SER A 121 16.69 -0.74 -4.12
C SER A 121 15.27 -0.86 -4.67
N ARG A 122 15.10 -1.44 -5.86
CA ARG A 122 13.79 -1.59 -6.53
C ARG A 122 12.91 -2.69 -5.91
N ASN A 123 13.48 -3.55 -5.06
CA ASN A 123 12.72 -4.50 -4.24
C ASN A 123 12.35 -3.92 -2.87
N LEU A 124 12.92 -2.77 -2.48
CA LEU A 124 12.69 -2.12 -1.20
C LEU A 124 11.63 -1.02 -1.33
N VAL A 125 10.48 -1.16 -0.67
CA VAL A 125 9.36 -0.21 -0.70
C VAL A 125 9.03 0.31 0.69
N PRO A 126 8.66 1.59 0.83
CA PRO A 126 8.08 2.08 2.07
C PRO A 126 6.82 1.29 2.42
N ALA A 127 6.70 0.87 3.67
CA ALA A 127 5.55 0.12 4.16
C ALA A 127 5.24 0.46 5.62
N CYS A 128 4.01 0.17 6.01
CA CYS A 128 3.70 -0.04 7.43
C CYS A 128 3.77 -1.55 7.73
N SER A 129 3.35 -1.97 8.92
CA SER A 129 3.34 -3.37 9.33
C SER A 129 2.54 -4.31 8.41
N CYS A 130 1.70 -3.78 7.50
CA CYS A 130 0.96 -4.59 6.53
C CYS A 130 1.87 -5.51 5.70
N ASN A 131 3.08 -5.07 5.34
CA ASN A 131 3.97 -5.86 4.49
C ASN A 131 4.67 -6.96 5.29
N SER A 132 5.03 -6.68 6.54
CA SER A 132 5.55 -7.70 7.46
C SER A 132 4.49 -8.74 7.81
N LEU A 133 3.22 -8.33 8.00
CA LEU A 133 2.07 -9.23 8.22
C LEU A 133 1.73 -10.10 6.99
N ARG A 134 1.96 -9.57 5.78
CA ARG A 134 1.87 -10.36 4.54
C ARG A 134 2.83 -11.54 4.59
N GLY A 135 4.04 -11.31 5.12
CA GLY A 135 5.10 -12.31 5.25
C GLY A 135 5.59 -12.79 3.89
N GLU A 136 5.74 -14.10 3.73
CA GLU A 136 6.23 -14.71 2.51
C GLU A 136 5.17 -14.90 1.42
N ARG A 137 3.98 -14.30 1.57
CA ARG A 137 2.91 -14.39 0.57
C ARG A 137 3.12 -13.36 -0.54
N TYR A 138 4.10 -13.60 -1.41
CA TYR A 138 4.43 -12.71 -2.54
C TYR A 138 3.69 -13.06 -3.83
N GLN A 139 3.34 -14.33 -4.03
CA GLN A 139 2.57 -14.83 -5.18
C GLN A 139 1.52 -15.88 -4.78
N GLY A 140 0.50 -16.06 -5.63
CA GLY A 140 -0.53 -17.07 -5.50
C GLY A 140 -0.07 -18.47 -5.96
N LYS A 141 -1.00 -19.42 -5.98
CA LYS A 141 -0.73 -20.80 -6.45
C LYS A 141 -0.78 -20.95 -7.97
N SER A 142 -1.49 -20.06 -8.66
CA SER A 142 -1.69 -20.08 -10.12
C SER A 142 -2.24 -18.74 -10.63
N GLY A 143 -2.17 -18.50 -11.95
CA GLY A 143 -2.92 -17.44 -12.63
C GLY A 143 -2.38 -16.03 -12.43
N ASP A 144 -1.06 -15.85 -12.46
CA ASP A 144 -0.33 -14.57 -12.36
C ASP A 144 -0.60 -13.75 -11.09
N ALA A 145 -1.35 -14.30 -10.14
CA ALA A 145 -1.67 -13.65 -8.88
C ALA A 145 -0.37 -13.33 -8.11
N ARG A 146 -0.14 -12.06 -7.85
CA ARG A 146 1.00 -11.57 -7.05
C ARG A 146 0.65 -10.32 -6.28
N THR A 147 1.52 -9.97 -5.34
CA THR A 147 1.44 -8.66 -4.68
C THR A 147 1.60 -7.56 -5.75
N LEU A 148 0.75 -6.54 -5.69
CA LEU A 148 0.96 -5.33 -6.47
C LEU A 148 2.25 -4.61 -6.05
N HIS A 149 3.02 -4.17 -7.04
CA HIS A 149 4.32 -3.57 -6.88
C HIS A 149 4.22 -2.04 -7.03
N PRO A 150 4.50 -1.25 -5.98
CA PRO A 150 4.40 0.21 -6.00
C PRO A 150 5.15 0.90 -7.15
N TYR A 151 6.36 0.43 -7.48
CA TYR A 151 7.17 0.99 -8.56
C TYR A 151 6.76 0.58 -9.97
N PHE A 152 6.18 -0.61 -10.17
CA PHE A 152 5.94 -1.12 -11.54
C PHE A 152 4.47 -1.15 -11.94
N ASP A 153 3.54 -1.41 -11.01
CA ASP A 153 2.12 -1.53 -11.38
C ASP A 153 1.47 -0.16 -11.58
N SER A 154 1.23 0.21 -12.84
CA SER A 154 0.59 1.48 -13.23
C SER A 154 -0.88 1.56 -12.80
N SER A 155 -1.53 0.42 -12.55
CA SER A 155 -2.90 0.34 -12.04
C SER A 155 -3.08 1.06 -10.70
N LEU A 156 -2.01 1.17 -9.90
CA LEU A 156 -2.01 1.91 -8.63
C LEU A 156 -2.28 3.41 -8.78
N GLY A 157 -2.15 3.96 -10.01
CA GLY A 157 -2.56 5.33 -10.33
C GLY A 157 -4.07 5.51 -10.51
N LYS A 158 -4.85 4.43 -10.51
CA LYS A 158 -6.32 4.45 -10.59
C LYS A 158 -6.92 4.05 -9.25
N ARG A 159 -8.19 4.39 -9.02
CA ARG A 159 -8.93 3.86 -7.87
C ARG A 159 -9.14 2.38 -8.09
N LEU A 160 -8.64 1.53 -7.19
CA LEU A 160 -8.71 0.07 -7.28
C LEU A 160 -9.73 -0.54 -6.32
N VAL A 161 -9.87 0.06 -5.13
CA VAL A 161 -10.70 -0.49 -4.06
C VAL A 161 -11.43 0.59 -3.28
N TYR A 162 -12.50 0.18 -2.60
CA TYR A 162 -13.24 1.00 -1.64
C TYR A 162 -13.80 0.12 -0.51
N VAL A 163 -14.28 0.75 0.56
CA VAL A 163 -15.00 0.07 1.63
C VAL A 163 -16.48 0.06 1.27
N ARG A 164 -17.05 -1.10 0.92
CA ARG A 164 -18.49 -1.26 0.75
C ARG A 164 -19.16 -1.27 2.11
N PHE A 165 -20.10 -0.36 2.30
CA PHE A 165 -21.04 -0.37 3.42
C PHE A 165 -22.35 -1.06 3.00
N GLY A 166 -23.00 -1.72 3.94
CA GLY A 166 -24.34 -2.30 3.76
C GLY A 166 -25.02 -2.62 5.10
N GLY A 167 -26.31 -2.92 5.06
CA GLY A 167 -27.13 -3.18 6.25
C GLY A 167 -27.69 -1.90 6.85
N ASN A 168 -27.73 -1.81 8.18
CA ASN A 168 -28.24 -0.65 8.93
C ASN A 168 -27.16 0.43 9.05
N PHE A 169 -27.54 1.70 8.97
CA PHE A 169 -26.67 2.85 9.22
C PHE A 169 -26.13 2.92 10.65
N ASP A 170 -26.82 2.42 11.67
CA ASP A 170 -26.33 2.51 13.05
C ASP A 170 -25.15 1.58 13.32
N ASN A 171 -25.13 0.45 12.63
CA ASN A 171 -24.06 -0.53 12.68
C ASN A 171 -23.88 -1.22 11.33
N PRO A 172 -23.25 -0.55 10.34
CA PRO A 172 -23.15 -1.09 9.00
C PRO A 172 -22.12 -2.21 8.95
N THR A 173 -22.42 -3.22 8.14
CA THR A 173 -21.43 -4.19 7.70
C THR A 173 -20.45 -3.52 6.74
N THR A 174 -19.18 -3.92 6.80
CA THR A 174 -18.12 -3.39 5.94
C THR A 174 -17.33 -4.52 5.29
N ARG A 175 -16.99 -4.35 4.01
CA ARG A 175 -16.07 -5.23 3.28
C ARG A 175 -15.28 -4.44 2.24
N ILE A 176 -14.14 -4.97 1.83
CA ILE A 176 -13.34 -4.36 0.77
C ILE A 176 -13.89 -4.83 -0.57
N GLU A 177 -14.23 -3.89 -1.46
CA GLU A 177 -14.65 -4.19 -2.82
C GLU A 177 -13.74 -3.51 -3.84
N VAL A 178 -13.73 -4.07 -5.04
CA VAL A 178 -12.94 -3.62 -6.18
C VAL A 178 -13.78 -2.68 -7.03
N THR A 179 -13.18 -1.59 -7.50
CA THR A 179 -13.76 -0.78 -8.56
C THR A 179 -13.60 -1.48 -9.90
N HIS A 180 -14.59 -1.34 -10.79
CA HIS A 180 -14.52 -1.95 -12.13
C HIS A 180 -14.20 -0.92 -13.21
N ASP A 181 -14.34 0.37 -12.90
CA ASP A 181 -14.18 1.44 -13.87
C ASP A 181 -12.70 1.67 -14.24
N GLY A 182 -12.41 1.60 -15.54
CA GLY A 182 -11.09 1.87 -16.09
C GLY A 182 -9.99 0.88 -15.69
N ILE A 183 -10.32 -0.28 -15.13
CA ILE A 183 -9.34 -1.29 -14.68
C ILE A 183 -9.22 -2.42 -15.70
N ALA A 184 -7.99 -2.76 -16.09
CA ALA A 184 -7.73 -3.84 -17.02
C ALA A 184 -8.00 -5.22 -16.39
N ASN A 185 -8.67 -6.11 -17.13
CA ASN A 185 -9.11 -7.41 -16.61
C ASN A 185 -7.95 -8.30 -16.11
N ASN A 186 -6.76 -8.16 -16.70
CA ASN A 186 -5.58 -8.94 -16.33
C ASN A 186 -5.05 -8.62 -14.93
N ILE A 187 -5.44 -7.50 -14.30
CA ILE A 187 -4.95 -7.16 -12.96
C ILE A 187 -5.74 -7.83 -11.84
N TYR A 188 -6.97 -8.31 -12.10
CA TYR A 188 -7.88 -8.78 -11.05
C TYR A 188 -7.30 -9.92 -10.20
N PRO A 189 -6.58 -10.93 -10.74
CA PRO A 189 -5.96 -11.97 -9.91
C PRO A 189 -4.97 -11.39 -8.89
N SER A 190 -4.11 -10.47 -9.32
CA SER A 190 -3.13 -9.80 -8.46
C SER A 190 -3.77 -8.82 -7.49
N LEU A 191 -4.80 -8.08 -7.92
CA LEU A 191 -5.55 -7.19 -7.05
C LEU A 191 -6.26 -7.98 -5.94
N LYS A 192 -6.92 -9.09 -6.28
CA LYS A 192 -7.54 -9.97 -5.29
C LYS A 192 -6.50 -10.52 -4.32
N PHE A 193 -5.39 -11.05 -4.85
CA PHE A 193 -4.30 -11.57 -4.02
C PHE A 193 -3.76 -10.52 -3.05
N HIS A 194 -3.56 -9.29 -3.53
CA HIS A 194 -3.10 -8.18 -2.72
C HIS A 194 -4.12 -7.76 -1.66
N ILE A 195 -5.43 -7.77 -1.98
CA ILE A 195 -6.49 -7.56 -0.99
C ILE A 195 -6.41 -8.61 0.12
N ASP A 196 -6.35 -9.89 -0.24
CA ASP A 196 -6.40 -10.99 0.73
C ASP A 196 -5.14 -11.04 1.63
N THR A 197 -3.98 -10.71 1.07
CA THR A 197 -2.68 -10.89 1.75
C THR A 197 -2.14 -9.62 2.39
N VAL A 198 -2.56 -8.44 1.94
CA VAL A 198 -2.13 -7.14 2.46
C VAL A 198 -3.30 -6.42 3.14
N LEU A 199 -4.30 -5.97 2.38
CA LEU A 199 -5.35 -5.08 2.92
C LEU A 199 -6.19 -5.75 4.01
N ALA A 200 -6.59 -7.01 3.81
CA ALA A 200 -7.39 -7.78 4.77
C ALA A 200 -6.65 -8.08 6.07
N LYS A 201 -5.32 -7.89 6.11
CA LYS A 201 -4.49 -8.01 7.33
C LYS A 201 -4.33 -6.67 8.06
N THR A 202 -4.86 -5.59 7.52
CA THR A 202 -4.81 -4.26 8.14
C THR A 202 -6.04 -3.95 8.98
N ALA A 203 -5.98 -2.85 9.72
CA ALA A 203 -7.12 -2.31 10.46
C ALA A 203 -8.11 -1.50 9.60
N LEU A 204 -8.03 -1.53 8.26
CA LEU A 204 -8.85 -0.69 7.36
C LEU A 204 -10.35 -0.76 7.70
N LEU A 205 -10.93 -1.96 7.80
CA LEU A 205 -12.37 -2.11 8.06
C LEU A 205 -12.76 -1.62 9.47
N VAL A 206 -11.94 -1.92 10.48
CA VAL A 206 -12.14 -1.43 11.85
C VAL A 206 -12.04 0.10 11.89
N TRP A 207 -11.07 0.67 11.19
CA TRP A 207 -10.90 2.11 11.05
C TRP A 207 -12.11 2.73 10.34
N ALA A 208 -12.59 2.13 9.26
CA ALA A 208 -13.75 2.61 8.51
C ALA A 208 -15.03 2.60 9.35
N SER A 209 -15.28 1.53 10.13
CA SER A 209 -16.43 1.45 11.04
C SER A 209 -16.34 2.51 12.15
N LYS A 210 -15.16 2.71 12.77
CA LYS A 210 -14.97 3.79 13.75
C LYS A 210 -15.14 5.17 13.13
N LYS A 211 -14.71 5.33 11.88
CA LYS A 211 -14.84 6.58 11.13
C LYS A 211 -16.29 6.87 10.78
N TRP A 212 -17.05 5.86 10.37
CA TRP A 212 -18.49 5.94 10.18
C TRP A 212 -19.19 6.37 11.48
N ALA A 213 -18.87 5.74 12.62
CA ALA A 213 -19.44 6.14 13.91
C ALA A 213 -19.15 7.61 14.28
N LYS A 214 -17.95 8.13 13.95
CA LYS A 214 -17.67 9.57 14.08
C LYS A 214 -18.51 10.38 13.10
N PHE A 215 -18.66 9.91 11.87
CA PHE A 215 -19.42 10.58 10.83
C PHE A 215 -20.90 10.72 11.19
N GLN A 216 -21.49 9.71 11.83
CA GLN A 216 -22.88 9.76 12.33
C GLN A 216 -23.07 10.79 13.45
N ARG A 217 -22.08 10.94 14.34
CA ARG A 217 -22.14 11.89 15.46
C ARG A 217 -21.83 13.32 15.04
N ASP A 218 -20.90 13.48 14.11
CA ASP A 218 -20.35 14.77 13.71
C ASP A 218 -20.00 14.80 12.21
N PRO A 219 -21.02 14.86 11.32
CA PRO A 219 -20.77 14.85 9.89
C PRO A 219 -19.89 16.02 9.42
N GLU A 220 -20.11 17.20 10.00
CA GLU A 220 -19.41 18.42 9.64
C GLU A 220 -17.93 18.39 10.00
N SER A 221 -17.52 17.67 11.05
CA SER A 221 -16.09 17.45 11.36
C SER A 221 -15.33 16.61 10.32
N ILE A 222 -16.04 16.01 9.36
CA ILE A 222 -15.45 15.22 8.28
C ILE A 222 -15.61 15.90 6.93
N LEU A 223 -16.75 16.56 6.69
CA LEU A 223 -17.05 17.25 5.43
C LEU A 223 -16.48 18.67 5.36
N PHE A 224 -16.28 19.33 6.50
CA PHE A 224 -15.74 20.69 6.69
C PHE A 224 -16.47 21.86 5.99
N SER A 225 -17.19 21.63 4.89
CA SER A 225 -17.61 22.69 3.96
C SER A 225 -19.12 22.72 3.69
N LEU A 226 -19.97 22.34 4.65
CA LEU A 226 -21.42 22.42 4.47
C LEU A 226 -21.95 23.86 4.64
N PRO A 227 -22.79 24.37 3.71
CA PRO A 227 -23.47 25.66 3.85
C PRO A 227 -24.25 25.79 5.15
N GLN A 228 -24.30 26.99 5.75
CA GLN A 228 -25.11 27.24 6.95
C GLN A 228 -26.61 27.39 6.65
N SER A 229 -26.97 27.56 5.38
CA SER A 229 -28.36 27.55 4.92
C SER A 229 -29.01 26.17 5.08
N GLU A 230 -30.31 26.12 4.78
CA GLU A 230 -31.01 24.84 4.61
C GLU A 230 -30.27 23.96 3.60
N LEU A 231 -30.11 22.68 3.96
CA LEU A 231 -29.39 21.68 3.20
C LEU A 231 -30.36 20.66 2.63
N ASN A 232 -30.02 20.12 1.47
CA ASN A 232 -30.68 18.97 0.87
C ASN A 232 -29.66 17.83 0.62
N GLU A 233 -30.13 16.70 0.10
CA GLU A 233 -29.27 15.53 -0.15
C GLU A 233 -28.18 15.76 -1.20
N HIS A 234 -28.40 16.69 -2.15
CA HIS A 234 -27.42 17.05 -3.16
C HIS A 234 -26.22 17.75 -2.52
N ASP A 235 -26.46 18.65 -1.57
CA ASP A 235 -25.39 19.34 -0.83
C ASP A 235 -24.51 18.34 -0.08
N ILE A 236 -25.12 17.35 0.57
CA ILE A 236 -24.38 16.27 1.27
C ILE A 236 -23.57 15.44 0.28
N ARG A 237 -24.17 15.06 -0.85
CA ARG A 237 -23.50 14.27 -1.88
C ARG A 237 -22.28 15.00 -2.44
N ASP A 238 -22.43 16.28 -2.72
CA ASP A 238 -21.38 17.10 -3.28
C ASP A 238 -20.27 17.38 -2.26
N ALA A 239 -20.60 17.57 -0.99
CA ALA A 239 -19.62 17.66 0.08
C ALA A 239 -18.79 16.37 0.24
N ILE A 240 -19.43 15.19 0.19
CA ILE A 240 -18.71 13.90 0.25
C ILE A 240 -17.78 13.75 -0.96
N ARG A 241 -18.25 14.09 -2.17
CA ARG A 241 -17.45 14.06 -3.40
C ARG A 241 -16.27 15.03 -3.33
N ALA A 242 -16.51 16.26 -2.88
CA ALA A 242 -15.49 17.28 -2.73
C ALA A 242 -14.44 16.82 -1.72
N ARG A 243 -14.85 16.28 -0.57
CA ARG A 243 -13.91 15.74 0.42
C ARG A 243 -13.13 14.54 -0.13
N CYS A 244 -13.77 13.65 -0.88
CA CYS A 244 -13.11 12.51 -1.52
C CYS A 244 -12.02 12.98 -2.50
N LYS A 245 -12.34 13.97 -3.35
CA LYS A 245 -11.37 14.59 -4.26
C LYS A 245 -10.23 15.29 -3.50
N ALA A 246 -10.56 15.99 -2.42
CA ALA A 246 -9.55 16.68 -1.61
C ALA A 246 -8.55 15.70 -0.99
N VAL A 247 -9.00 14.56 -0.42
CA VAL A 247 -8.07 13.56 0.12
C VAL A 247 -7.32 12.79 -0.96
N ASP A 248 -7.90 12.62 -2.15
CA ASP A 248 -7.18 12.04 -3.30
C ASP A 248 -6.02 12.94 -3.73
N ALA A 249 -6.25 14.25 -3.76
CA ALA A 249 -5.22 15.25 -4.06
C ALA A 249 -4.18 15.37 -2.93
N GLU A 250 -4.63 15.44 -1.67
CA GLU A 250 -3.76 15.55 -0.49
C GLU A 250 -2.75 14.39 -0.41
N TYR A 251 -3.19 13.16 -0.66
CA TYR A 251 -2.32 11.98 -0.57
C TYR A 251 -1.79 11.51 -1.94
N GLU A 252 -2.16 12.19 -3.03
CA GLU A 252 -1.82 11.88 -4.43
C GLU A 252 -2.14 10.42 -4.80
N THR A 253 -3.24 9.90 -4.29
CA THR A 253 -3.74 8.56 -4.62
C THR A 253 -5.20 8.43 -4.23
N SER A 254 -5.98 7.77 -5.07
CA SER A 254 -7.37 7.38 -4.80
C SER A 254 -7.49 6.08 -3.99
N ASN A 255 -6.37 5.51 -3.56
CA ASN A 255 -6.33 4.29 -2.75
C ASN A 255 -5.87 4.55 -1.31
N ASN A 256 -6.01 5.76 -0.79
CA ASN A 256 -5.82 6.02 0.64
C ASN A 256 -7.09 5.63 1.44
N TRP A 257 -6.97 5.39 2.75
CA TRP A 257 -8.11 4.91 3.55
C TRP A 257 -9.30 5.89 3.59
N TYR A 258 -9.06 7.20 3.61
CA TYR A 258 -10.15 8.20 3.55
C TYR A 258 -10.91 8.11 2.24
N SER A 259 -10.16 8.00 1.15
CA SER A 259 -10.71 7.85 -0.19
C SER A 259 -11.55 6.58 -0.32
N MET A 260 -11.04 5.44 0.15
CA MET A 260 -11.78 4.18 0.16
C MET A 260 -13.08 4.27 0.97
N PHE A 261 -13.05 5.00 2.09
CA PHE A 261 -14.21 5.24 2.95
C PHE A 261 -15.25 6.15 2.31
N LEU A 262 -14.84 7.33 1.82
CA LEU A 262 -15.73 8.34 1.23
C LEU A 262 -16.33 7.87 -0.09
N TRP A 263 -15.56 7.13 -0.89
CA TRP A 263 -16.08 6.47 -2.09
C TRP A 263 -17.14 5.43 -1.73
N GLY A 264 -16.88 4.64 -0.68
CA GLY A 264 -17.82 3.67 -0.14
C GLY A 264 -19.17 4.27 0.27
N ILE A 265 -19.14 5.42 0.94
CA ILE A 265 -20.36 6.13 1.37
C ILE A 265 -21.19 6.60 0.17
N GLN A 266 -20.54 7.07 -0.90
CA GLN A 266 -21.24 7.50 -2.12
C GLN A 266 -22.04 6.36 -2.77
N LEU A 267 -21.63 5.11 -2.54
CA LEU A 267 -22.29 3.90 -3.05
C LEU A 267 -23.22 3.25 -2.00
N TYR A 268 -23.29 3.81 -0.79
CA TYR A 268 -24.17 3.32 0.26
C TYR A 268 -25.56 3.95 0.09
N GLU A 269 -26.48 3.17 -0.47
CA GLU A 269 -27.86 3.59 -0.74
C GLU A 269 -28.50 4.21 0.52
N GLY A 270 -29.12 5.39 0.35
CA GLY A 270 -29.75 6.14 1.45
C GLY A 270 -28.79 6.87 2.40
N ALA A 271 -27.46 6.71 2.25
CA ALA A 271 -26.50 7.35 3.16
C ALA A 271 -26.56 8.88 3.12
N THR A 272 -26.81 9.50 1.95
CA THR A 272 -26.96 10.96 1.84
C THR A 272 -28.13 11.48 2.66
N ALA A 273 -29.31 10.85 2.54
CA ALA A 273 -30.49 11.15 3.33
C ALA A 273 -30.24 10.96 4.82
N TYR A 274 -29.59 9.85 5.21
CA TYR A 274 -29.25 9.58 6.60
C TYR A 274 -28.32 10.66 7.17
N ILE A 275 -27.24 10.99 6.46
CA ILE A 275 -26.27 12.00 6.89
C ILE A 275 -26.92 13.39 6.99
N LEU A 276 -27.80 13.76 6.04
CA LEU A 276 -28.55 15.01 6.11
C LEU A 276 -29.34 15.12 7.41
N ARG A 277 -30.07 14.07 7.80
CA ARG A 277 -30.80 14.04 9.08
C ARG A 277 -29.87 14.25 10.27
N ARG A 278 -28.70 13.59 10.28
CA ARG A 278 -27.70 13.75 11.34
C ARG A 278 -27.13 15.16 11.42
N VAL A 279 -26.91 15.83 10.28
CA VAL A 279 -26.49 17.25 10.25
C VAL A 279 -27.58 18.14 10.86
N ASN A 280 -28.83 17.96 10.43
CA ASN A 280 -29.96 18.77 10.89
C ASN A 280 -30.24 18.60 12.39
N ALA A 281 -30.23 17.36 12.88
CA ALA A 281 -30.37 17.06 14.31
C ALA A 281 -29.26 17.72 15.14
N ARG A 282 -28.00 17.66 14.68
CA ARG A 282 -26.89 18.30 15.37
C ARG A 282 -27.00 19.83 15.39
N ARG A 283 -27.37 20.46 14.26
CA ARG A 283 -27.51 21.92 14.16
C ARG A 283 -28.68 22.46 15.01
N SER A 284 -29.75 21.69 15.16
CA SER A 284 -30.90 22.03 16.01
C SER A 284 -30.69 21.75 17.50
N GLY A 285 -29.61 21.03 17.86
CA GLY A 285 -29.35 20.60 19.23
C GLY A 285 -30.18 19.37 19.66
N GLU A 286 -30.90 18.74 18.73
CA GLU A 286 -31.62 17.51 18.97
C GLU A 286 -30.63 16.36 19.16
N THR A 287 -30.57 15.83 20.38
CA THR A 287 -29.85 14.60 20.66
C THR A 287 -30.81 13.45 20.37
N GLU A 288 -30.83 12.93 19.14
CA GLU A 288 -31.48 11.63 18.89
C GLU A 288 -30.80 10.60 19.81
N MET A 289 -31.56 10.06 20.77
CA MET A 289 -31.15 8.95 21.60
C MET A 289 -30.73 7.80 20.68
N LEU A 290 -29.42 7.52 20.65
CA LEU A 290 -28.80 6.40 19.94
C LEU A 290 -29.19 5.06 20.56
#